data_AF-A0A6S7IRB5-F1
#
_entry.id   AF-A0A6S7IRB5-F1
#
_cell.length_a   1.000
_cell.length_b   1.000
_cell.length_c   1.000
_cell.angle_alpha   90.00
_cell.angle_beta   90.00
_cell.angle_gamma   90.00
#
_symmetry.space_group_name_H-M   'P 1'
#
loop_
_entity.id
_entity.type
_entity.pdbx_description
1 polymer ?
#
loop_
_entity_poly.entity_id
_entity_poly.type
_entity_poly.pdbx_seq_one_letter_code
_entity_poly.pdbx_strand_id
1 'polypeptide(L)'
;MKDIDDTPEQNNYTGEPIDVNAKKEYANRVIKSFVTEHVVNNIPQVPPQSIESNKRVTLICRICNKKYVRPSALQKHEEKIHGLQPPKSHTAVAQAKEQDTVYNYTHQVLVLLLLRLNHNDAIKLGDGERILRLYKCFCLYFKVSKCPKYAIAALHLQEQVNCLLNPRLARSLTCNRFVNHQGKLDTNFPMNLDVEHDNKAFKADIHSFKGEITVRSISREEELYKTVPGRKYVAFPDMKHNVLADIDVESLRSWIISNQ
;
A
#
# COMPACT_ATOMS: atom_id res chain seq x y z
N MET A 1 5.92 27.57 -20.00
CA MET A 1 6.60 26.38 -19.45
C MET A 1 7.68 26.87 -18.50
N LYS A 2 7.38 26.83 -17.19
CA LYS A 2 8.27 27.31 -16.12
C LYS A 2 9.42 26.32 -15.93
N ASP A 3 10.64 26.84 -15.80
CA ASP A 3 11.85 26.05 -15.59
C ASP A 3 11.94 25.63 -14.11
N ILE A 4 12.72 24.59 -13.81
CA ILE A 4 12.93 24.13 -12.41
C ILE A 4 13.63 25.23 -11.57
N ASP A 5 14.31 26.15 -12.24
CA ASP A 5 15.04 27.26 -11.62
C ASP A 5 14.20 28.54 -11.40
N ASP A 6 12.89 28.51 -11.74
CA ASP A 6 12.01 29.67 -11.53
C ASP A 6 11.73 29.94 -10.05
N THR A 7 11.63 31.22 -9.68
CA THR A 7 11.36 31.64 -8.29
C THR A 7 9.93 31.27 -7.86
N PRO A 8 9.74 30.72 -6.65
CA PRO A 8 8.42 30.27 -6.20
C PRO A 8 7.45 31.44 -6.01
N GLU A 9 6.26 31.34 -6.62
CA GLU A 9 5.21 32.36 -6.53
C GLU A 9 4.45 32.33 -5.19
N GLN A 10 4.52 31.22 -4.46
CA GLN A 10 3.82 31.01 -3.19
C GLN A 10 4.79 30.59 -2.08
N ASN A 11 4.40 30.83 -0.83
CA ASN A 11 5.21 30.51 0.36
C ASN A 11 6.59 31.20 0.37
N ASN A 12 6.60 32.50 0.05
CA ASN A 12 7.76 33.36 0.28
C ASN A 12 7.82 33.76 1.76
N TYR A 13 8.95 33.48 2.41
CA TYR A 13 9.20 33.90 3.80
C TYR A 13 9.72 35.33 3.83
N THR A 14 9.01 36.23 4.50
CA THR A 14 9.35 37.67 4.58
C THR A 14 9.90 38.09 5.95
N GLY A 15 10.21 37.13 6.84
CA GLY A 15 10.76 37.41 8.17
C GLY A 15 12.28 37.52 8.20
N GLU A 16 12.84 37.90 9.34
CA GLU A 16 14.30 38.04 9.47
C GLU A 16 15.04 36.70 9.28
N PRO A 17 16.12 36.65 8.47
CA PRO A 17 16.81 35.40 8.15
C PRO A 17 17.48 34.71 9.35
N ILE A 18 17.67 35.38 10.48
CA ILE A 18 18.43 34.86 11.62
C ILE A 18 17.49 34.25 12.68
N ASP A 19 16.20 34.61 12.69
CA ASP A 19 15.26 34.13 13.69
C ASP A 19 14.77 32.70 13.39
N VAL A 20 15.35 31.74 14.13
CA VAL A 20 15.02 30.32 14.03
C VAL A 20 13.59 30.01 14.47
N ASN A 21 13.05 30.74 15.46
CA ASN A 21 11.70 30.51 15.96
C ASN A 21 10.66 31.01 14.96
N ALA A 22 10.85 32.21 14.41
CA ALA A 22 9.95 32.75 13.38
C ALA A 22 9.93 31.87 12.11
N LYS A 23 11.09 31.30 11.71
CA LYS A 23 11.14 30.31 10.61
C LYS A 23 10.39 29.03 10.93
N LYS A 24 10.53 28.52 12.16
CA LYS A 24 9.85 27.30 12.60
C LYS A 24 8.33 27.50 12.64
N GLU A 25 7.86 28.64 13.13
CA GLU A 25 6.44 29.00 13.14
C GLU A 25 5.88 29.15 11.73
N TYR A 26 6.64 29.83 10.85
CA TYR A 26 6.28 29.93 9.45
C TYR A 26 6.16 28.58 8.77
N ALA A 27 7.18 27.72 8.89
CA ALA A 27 7.18 26.38 8.33
C ALA A 27 6.01 25.56 8.87
N ASN A 28 5.75 25.59 10.18
CA ASN A 28 4.60 24.91 10.78
C ASN A 28 3.27 25.42 10.21
N ARG A 29 3.12 26.74 10.02
CA ARG A 29 1.90 27.32 9.44
C ARG A 29 1.70 26.86 8.00
N VAL A 30 2.74 26.93 7.17
CA VAL A 30 2.69 26.51 5.76
C VAL A 30 2.43 25.00 5.64
N ILE A 31 3.08 24.18 6.47
CA ILE A 31 2.85 22.73 6.52
C ILE A 31 1.41 22.45 6.96
N LYS A 32 0.90 23.15 7.99
CA LYS A 32 -0.46 22.94 8.49
C LYS A 32 -1.51 23.33 7.46
N SER A 33 -1.35 24.45 6.75
CA SER A 33 -2.26 24.84 5.67
C SER A 33 -2.21 23.81 4.54
N PHE A 34 -1.02 23.38 4.13
CA PHE A 34 -0.85 22.35 3.10
C PHE A 34 -1.52 21.02 3.46
N VAL A 35 -1.32 20.53 4.69
CA VAL A 35 -1.94 19.29 5.17
C VAL A 35 -3.46 19.42 5.17
N THR A 36 -3.99 20.54 5.66
CA THR A 36 -5.44 20.75 5.75
C THR A 36 -6.07 20.81 4.35
N GLU A 37 -5.49 21.59 3.46
CA GLU A 37 -6.02 21.82 2.11
C GLU A 37 -5.91 20.59 1.21
N HIS A 38 -4.76 19.92 1.23
CA HIS A 38 -4.48 18.90 0.22
C HIS A 38 -4.49 17.46 0.73
N VAL A 39 -4.28 17.23 2.03
CA VAL A 39 -4.24 15.89 2.62
C VAL A 39 -5.58 15.52 3.26
N VAL A 40 -6.22 16.44 3.99
CA VAL A 40 -7.50 16.18 4.69
C VAL A 40 -8.71 16.33 3.77
N ASN A 41 -8.74 17.35 2.90
CA ASN A 41 -9.91 17.65 2.07
C ASN A 41 -10.01 16.85 0.75
N ASN A 42 -9.00 16.04 0.41
CA ASN A 42 -9.00 15.19 -0.80
C ASN A 42 -9.28 13.71 -0.51
N ILE A 43 -9.88 13.37 0.64
CA ILE A 43 -10.42 12.02 0.83
C ILE A 43 -11.75 11.96 0.06
N PRO A 44 -11.87 11.19 -1.03
CA PRO A 44 -13.14 11.03 -1.70
C PRO A 44 -14.12 10.42 -0.70
N GLN A 45 -15.17 11.14 -0.35
CA GLN A 45 -16.26 10.54 0.40
C GLN A 45 -16.95 9.55 -0.52
N VAL A 46 -16.66 8.27 -0.32
CA VAL A 46 -17.39 7.20 -0.98
C VAL A 46 -18.82 7.26 -0.44
N PRO A 47 -19.83 7.53 -1.28
CA PRO A 47 -21.22 7.48 -0.84
C PRO A 47 -21.50 6.08 -0.28
N PRO A 48 -22.30 5.94 0.80
CA PRO A 48 -22.68 4.64 1.32
C PRO A 48 -23.64 3.98 0.33
N GLN A 49 -23.10 3.34 -0.70
CA GLN A 49 -23.82 2.42 -1.55
C GLN A 49 -23.28 1.03 -1.23
N SER A 50 -24.16 0.23 -0.63
CA SER A 50 -23.97 -1.16 -0.28
C SER A 50 -23.31 -1.92 -1.43
N ILE A 51 -22.16 -2.54 -1.13
CA ILE A 51 -21.62 -3.61 -1.95
C ILE A 51 -22.47 -4.84 -1.66
N GLU A 52 -23.61 -4.97 -2.33
CA GLU A 52 -24.29 -6.25 -2.50
C GLU A 52 -23.63 -6.97 -3.68
N SER A 53 -22.65 -7.80 -3.36
CA SER A 53 -22.04 -8.76 -4.27
C SER A 53 -23.07 -9.81 -4.72
N ASN A 54 -23.09 -10.09 -6.03
CA ASN A 54 -23.74 -11.24 -6.70
C ASN A 54 -25.21 -11.17 -7.16
N LYS A 55 -25.67 -10.03 -7.69
CA LYS A 55 -26.71 -10.05 -8.74
C LYS A 55 -26.16 -9.41 -10.02
N ARG A 56 -26.35 -10.07 -11.18
CA ARG A 56 -26.13 -9.44 -12.50
C ARG A 56 -27.04 -8.22 -12.55
N VAL A 57 -26.47 -7.03 -12.31
CA VAL A 57 -27.21 -5.77 -12.31
C VAL A 57 -27.81 -5.61 -13.70
N THR A 58 -29.12 -5.80 -13.80
CA THR A 58 -29.85 -5.62 -15.05
C THR A 58 -29.94 -4.12 -15.28
N LEU A 59 -29.27 -3.61 -16.30
CA LEU A 59 -29.21 -2.18 -16.58
C LEU A 59 -30.52 -1.76 -17.23
N ILE A 60 -31.20 -0.78 -16.65
CA ILE A 60 -32.49 -0.27 -17.16
C ILE A 60 -32.32 1.15 -17.68
N CYS A 61 -32.93 1.44 -18.83
CA CYS A 61 -33.01 2.80 -19.33
C CYS A 61 -33.93 3.64 -18.44
N ARG A 62 -33.47 4.82 -18.05
CA ARG A 62 -34.19 5.71 -17.12
C ARG A 62 -35.47 6.32 -17.69
N ILE A 63 -35.63 6.32 -19.01
CA ILE A 63 -36.76 6.96 -19.69
C ILE A 63 -37.80 5.94 -20.14
N CYS A 64 -37.36 4.83 -20.76
CA CYS A 64 -38.29 3.85 -21.32
C CYS A 64 -38.28 2.48 -20.61
N ASN A 65 -37.54 2.35 -19.50
CA ASN A 65 -37.44 1.14 -18.68
C ASN A 65 -37.02 -0.16 -19.42
N LYS A 66 -36.44 -0.03 -20.63
CA LYS A 66 -35.91 -1.17 -21.38
C LYS A 66 -34.68 -1.74 -20.67
N LYS A 67 -34.62 -3.08 -20.61
CA LYS A 67 -33.57 -3.84 -19.93
C LYS A 67 -32.42 -4.17 -20.89
N TYR A 68 -31.19 -4.03 -20.40
CA TYR A 68 -29.96 -4.26 -21.15
C TYR A 68 -28.97 -5.07 -20.32
N VAL A 69 -28.25 -5.97 -20.99
CA VAL A 69 -27.21 -6.81 -20.38
C VAL A 69 -25.85 -6.11 -20.36
N ARG A 70 -25.57 -5.24 -21.36
CA ARG A 70 -24.29 -4.54 -21.51
C ARG A 70 -24.46 -3.02 -21.34
N PRO A 71 -23.58 -2.33 -20.59
CA PRO A 71 -23.62 -0.87 -20.43
C PRO A 71 -23.55 -0.11 -21.76
N SER A 72 -22.72 -0.60 -22.68
CA SER A 72 -22.57 0.00 -24.01
C SER A 72 -23.84 -0.10 -24.87
N ALA A 73 -24.66 -1.13 -24.67
CA ALA A 73 -25.92 -1.28 -25.38
C ALA A 73 -27.00 -0.33 -24.81
N LEU A 74 -27.02 -0.15 -23.48
CA LEU A 74 -27.88 0.84 -22.83
C LEU A 74 -27.51 2.26 -23.29
N GLN A 75 -26.22 2.59 -23.28
CA GLN A 75 -25.71 3.90 -23.67
C GLN A 75 -26.07 4.24 -25.13
N LYS A 76 -25.83 3.32 -26.07
CA LYS A 76 -26.24 3.51 -27.48
C LYS A 76 -27.74 3.69 -27.66
N HIS A 77 -28.54 3.03 -26.81
CA HIS A 77 -29.98 3.19 -26.83
C HIS A 77 -30.41 4.57 -26.31
N GLU A 78 -29.84 5.02 -25.19
CA GLU A 78 -30.09 6.34 -24.61
C GLU A 78 -29.67 7.47 -25.57
N GLU A 79 -28.55 7.31 -26.27
CA GLU A 79 -28.07 8.23 -27.32
C GLU A 79 -29.02 8.26 -28.53
N LYS A 80 -29.41 7.09 -29.06
CA LYS A 80 -30.14 7.00 -30.34
C LYS A 80 -31.64 7.28 -30.22
N ILE A 81 -32.27 6.87 -29.11
CA ILE A 81 -33.72 6.98 -28.91
C ILE A 81 -34.09 8.19 -28.07
N HIS A 82 -33.26 8.53 -27.08
CA HIS A 82 -33.55 9.60 -26.13
C HIS A 82 -32.67 10.84 -26.34
N GLY A 83 -31.71 10.81 -27.27
CA GLY A 83 -30.79 11.91 -27.51
C GLY A 83 -29.91 12.25 -26.30
N LEU A 84 -29.88 11.38 -25.29
CA LEU A 84 -29.06 11.57 -24.10
C LEU A 84 -27.61 11.33 -24.49
N GLN A 85 -26.85 12.41 -24.57
CA GLN A 85 -25.41 12.30 -24.58
C GLN A 85 -25.00 11.65 -23.25
N PRO A 86 -24.07 10.68 -23.25
CA PRO A 86 -23.50 10.20 -22.02
C PRO A 86 -23.02 11.41 -21.22
N PRO A 87 -23.04 11.37 -19.88
CA PRO A 87 -22.27 12.35 -19.13
C PRO A 87 -20.89 12.30 -19.77
N LYS A 88 -20.48 13.39 -20.43
CA LYS A 88 -19.09 13.55 -20.82
C LYS A 88 -18.36 13.08 -19.59
N SER A 89 -17.45 12.11 -19.74
CA SER A 89 -16.41 11.91 -18.73
C SER A 89 -16.09 13.29 -18.19
N HIS A 90 -15.94 13.46 -16.89
CA HIS A 90 -15.46 14.73 -16.37
C HIS A 90 -14.01 14.99 -16.87
N THR A 91 -13.73 15.00 -18.18
CA THR A 91 -13.15 16.15 -18.85
C THR A 91 -13.99 17.36 -18.46
N ALA A 92 -13.72 17.84 -17.25
CA ALA A 92 -13.77 19.25 -16.99
C ALA A 92 -13.22 19.92 -18.25
N VAL A 93 -14.02 20.77 -18.87
CA VAL A 93 -13.47 21.90 -19.60
C VAL A 93 -12.84 22.80 -18.53
N ALA A 94 -11.76 22.30 -17.91
CA ALA A 94 -10.79 23.15 -17.31
C ALA A 94 -10.21 23.88 -18.51
N GLN A 95 -10.43 25.19 -18.56
CA GLN A 95 -9.47 26.08 -19.19
C GLN A 95 -8.08 25.47 -18.97
N ALA A 96 -7.31 25.29 -20.03
CA ALA A 96 -5.92 24.84 -19.94
C ALA A 96 -5.13 25.91 -19.17
N LYS A 97 -5.35 25.99 -17.86
CA LYS A 97 -4.40 26.55 -16.93
C LYS A 97 -3.19 25.67 -17.12
N GLU A 98 -2.11 26.27 -17.60
CA GLU A 98 -0.78 25.66 -17.59
C GLU A 98 -0.61 24.98 -16.23
N GLN A 99 -0.68 23.65 -16.24
CA GLN A 99 -0.71 22.88 -15.02
C GLN A 99 0.69 22.98 -14.43
N ASP A 100 0.79 23.59 -13.24
CA ASP A 100 2.08 23.85 -12.61
C ASP A 100 2.76 22.51 -12.27
N THR A 101 3.69 22.10 -13.13
CA THR A 101 4.37 20.81 -13.03
C THR A 101 5.31 20.76 -11.84
N VAL A 102 5.92 21.90 -11.47
CA VAL A 102 6.81 22.04 -10.32
C VAL A 102 5.99 21.92 -9.03
N TYR A 103 4.89 22.64 -8.93
CA TYR A 103 3.96 22.53 -7.80
C TYR A 103 3.42 21.11 -7.67
N ASN A 104 2.97 20.48 -8.77
CA ASN A 104 2.43 19.11 -8.70
C ASN A 104 3.50 18.10 -8.28
N TYR A 105 4.72 18.20 -8.83
CA TYR A 105 5.82 17.31 -8.47
C TYR A 105 6.19 17.48 -6.99
N THR A 106 6.44 18.71 -6.55
CA THR A 106 6.80 19.01 -5.14
C THR A 106 5.70 18.57 -4.19
N HIS A 107 4.44 18.82 -4.54
CA HIS A 107 3.27 18.36 -3.80
C HIS A 107 3.27 16.83 -3.63
N GLN A 108 3.43 16.07 -4.72
CA GLN A 108 3.43 14.59 -4.65
C GLN A 108 4.62 14.04 -3.87
N VAL A 109 5.80 14.64 -4.02
CA VAL A 109 7.00 14.27 -3.26
C VAL A 109 6.76 14.50 -1.76
N LEU A 110 6.20 15.65 -1.38
CA LEU A 110 5.88 15.94 0.03
C LEU A 110 4.86 14.94 0.60
N VAL A 111 3.81 14.60 -0.14
CA VAL A 111 2.84 13.60 0.28
C VAL A 111 3.50 12.23 0.51
N LEU A 112 4.38 11.80 -0.42
CA LEU A 112 5.13 10.55 -0.27
C LEU A 112 6.08 10.57 0.94
N LEU A 113 6.79 11.67 1.16
CA LEU A 113 7.68 11.84 2.31
C LEU A 113 6.91 11.80 3.63
N LEU A 114 5.78 12.50 3.73
CA LEU A 114 4.91 12.49 4.91
C LEU A 114 4.35 11.09 5.17
N LEU A 115 3.93 10.37 4.14
CA LEU A 115 3.51 8.96 4.27
C LEU A 115 4.64 8.07 4.77
N ARG A 116 5.87 8.27 4.27
CA ARG A 116 7.03 7.50 4.72
C ARG A 116 7.42 7.82 6.17
N LEU A 117 7.40 9.08 6.57
CA LEU A 117 7.64 9.49 7.95
C LEU A 117 6.59 8.89 8.89
N ASN A 118 5.31 8.99 8.51
CA ASN A 118 4.19 8.39 9.23
C ASN A 118 4.36 6.86 9.39
N HIS A 119 4.88 6.19 8.37
CA HIS A 119 5.20 4.76 8.43
C HIS A 119 6.34 4.44 9.38
N ASN A 120 7.43 5.20 9.34
CA ASN A 120 8.55 5.03 10.27
C ASN A 120 8.13 5.26 11.72
N ASP A 121 7.30 6.28 11.97
CA ASP A 121 6.77 6.56 13.31
C ASP A 121 5.85 5.45 13.79
N ALA A 122 4.99 4.92 12.92
CA ALA A 122 4.14 3.79 13.25
C ALA A 122 4.96 2.54 13.64
N ILE A 123 6.11 2.33 12.98
CA ILE A 123 7.05 1.27 13.35
C ILE A 123 7.63 1.53 14.73
N LYS A 124 8.21 2.73 14.97
CA LYS A 124 8.81 3.09 16.26
C LYS A 124 7.84 2.92 17.43
N LEU A 125 6.59 3.33 17.24
CA LEU A 125 5.53 3.22 18.25
C LEU A 125 4.95 1.80 18.39
N GLY A 126 5.29 0.87 17.50
CA GLY A 126 4.72 -0.47 17.50
C GLY A 126 3.24 -0.52 17.10
N ASP A 127 2.78 0.42 16.26
CA ASP A 127 1.39 0.49 15.80
C ASP A 127 1.21 -0.25 14.47
N GLY A 128 0.98 -1.57 14.58
CA GLY A 128 0.78 -2.44 13.43
C GLY A 128 -0.47 -2.11 12.61
N GLU A 129 -1.54 -1.64 13.26
CA GLU A 129 -2.79 -1.27 12.57
C GLU A 129 -2.59 -0.04 11.68
N ARG A 130 -1.85 0.96 12.18
CA ARG A 130 -1.46 2.14 11.40
C ARG A 130 -0.55 1.75 10.23
N ILE A 131 0.38 0.82 10.44
CA ILE A 131 1.21 0.27 9.35
C ILE A 131 0.33 -0.34 8.25
N LEU A 132 -0.66 -1.17 8.61
CA LEU A 132 -1.55 -1.79 7.63
C LEU A 132 -2.40 -0.79 6.84
N ARG A 133 -2.89 0.26 7.49
CA ARG A 133 -3.58 1.37 6.79
C ARG A 133 -2.66 2.06 5.80
N LEU A 134 -1.42 2.33 6.19
CA LEU A 134 -0.42 2.95 5.31
C LEU A 134 -0.08 2.07 4.11
N TYR A 135 -0.03 0.74 4.27
CA TYR A 135 0.15 -0.19 3.15
C TYR A 135 -0.99 -0.13 2.12
N LYS A 136 -2.23 0.21 2.51
CA LYS A 136 -3.31 0.49 1.54
C LYS A 136 -2.98 1.71 0.68
N CYS A 137 -2.48 2.78 1.29
CA CYS A 137 -2.03 3.97 0.56
C CYS A 137 -0.82 3.66 -0.33
N PHE A 138 0.21 2.99 0.19
CA PHE A 138 1.39 2.62 -0.58
C PHE A 138 1.06 1.71 -1.76
N CYS A 139 0.05 0.85 -1.65
CA CYS A 139 -0.39 0.01 -2.77
C CYS A 139 -0.79 0.83 -4.00
N LEU A 140 -1.44 1.99 -3.81
CA LEU A 140 -1.82 2.88 -4.91
C LEU A 140 -0.56 3.44 -5.59
N TYR A 141 0.41 3.90 -4.80
CA TYR A 141 1.68 4.41 -5.33
C TYR A 141 2.48 3.33 -6.04
N PHE A 142 2.58 2.12 -5.49
CA PHE A 142 3.28 1.01 -6.16
C PHE A 142 2.66 0.66 -7.50
N LYS A 143 1.33 0.77 -7.63
CA LYS A 143 0.63 0.54 -8.89
C LYS A 143 0.94 1.64 -9.91
N VAL A 144 0.88 2.90 -9.50
CA VAL A 144 1.19 4.05 -10.39
C VAL A 144 2.66 4.07 -10.80
N SER A 145 3.58 3.78 -9.88
CA SER A 145 5.03 3.73 -10.13
C SER A 145 5.49 2.46 -10.86
N LYS A 146 4.57 1.63 -11.39
CA LYS A 146 4.87 0.40 -12.12
C LYS A 146 5.76 -0.58 -11.34
N CYS A 147 5.53 -0.69 -10.04
CA CYS A 147 6.21 -1.65 -9.16
C CYS A 147 5.26 -2.79 -8.75
N PRO A 148 4.91 -3.72 -9.66
CA PRO A 148 3.86 -4.71 -9.44
C PRO A 148 4.18 -5.67 -8.30
N LYS A 149 5.46 -6.01 -8.08
CA LYS A 149 5.89 -6.86 -6.97
C LYS A 149 5.47 -6.29 -5.60
N TYR A 150 5.67 -4.99 -5.39
CA TYR A 150 5.31 -4.33 -4.13
C TYR A 150 3.79 -4.12 -4.01
N ALA A 151 3.11 -3.83 -5.12
CA ALA A 151 1.65 -3.72 -5.13
C ALA A 151 0.98 -5.06 -4.78
N ILE A 152 1.43 -6.16 -5.39
CA ILE A 152 0.92 -7.51 -5.11
C ILE A 152 1.21 -7.90 -3.65
N ALA A 153 2.43 -7.65 -3.17
CA ALA A 153 2.77 -7.93 -1.77
C ALA A 153 1.89 -7.14 -0.78
N ALA A 154 1.61 -5.85 -1.08
CA ALA A 154 0.71 -5.04 -0.27
C ALA A 154 -0.73 -5.56 -0.30
N LEU A 155 -1.22 -6.02 -1.47
CA LEU A 155 -2.55 -6.63 -1.60
C LEU A 155 -2.66 -7.96 -0.85
N HIS A 156 -1.67 -8.86 -0.99
CA HIS A 156 -1.63 -10.11 -0.24
C HIS A 156 -1.61 -9.88 1.27
N LEU A 157 -0.90 -8.84 1.74
CA LEU A 157 -0.92 -8.48 3.17
C LEU A 157 -2.33 -8.08 3.62
N GLN A 158 -3.07 -7.31 2.81
CA GLN A 158 -4.46 -6.98 3.11
C GLN A 158 -5.37 -8.21 3.07
N GLU A 159 -5.19 -9.08 2.08
CA GLU A 159 -5.95 -10.32 1.93
C GLU A 159 -5.74 -11.26 3.12
N GLN A 160 -4.49 -11.42 3.56
CA GLN A 160 -4.12 -12.23 4.72
C GLN A 160 -4.77 -11.71 5.99
N VAL A 161 -4.69 -10.40 6.26
CA VAL A 161 -5.23 -9.83 7.50
C VAL A 161 -6.76 -9.80 7.52
N ASN A 162 -7.40 -9.50 6.38
CA ASN A 162 -8.84 -9.25 6.36
C ASN A 162 -9.68 -10.47 5.95
N CYS A 163 -9.13 -11.41 5.18
CA CYS A 163 -9.90 -12.46 4.51
C CYS A 163 -9.40 -13.89 4.77
N LEU A 164 -8.08 -14.13 4.75
CA LEU A 164 -7.54 -15.49 4.75
C LEU A 164 -7.21 -16.02 6.14
N LEU A 165 -6.65 -15.18 7.02
CA LEU A 165 -6.20 -15.62 8.32
C LEU A 165 -7.31 -15.50 9.35
N ASN A 166 -7.32 -16.44 10.30
CA ASN A 166 -8.17 -16.30 11.48
C ASN A 166 -7.76 -15.06 12.32
N PRO A 167 -8.65 -14.52 13.16
CA PRO A 167 -8.37 -13.28 13.89
C PRO A 167 -7.09 -13.31 14.74
N ARG A 168 -6.73 -14.47 15.28
CA ARG A 168 -5.51 -14.66 16.07
C ARG A 168 -4.24 -14.52 15.22
N LEU A 169 -4.22 -15.19 14.07
CA LEU A 169 -3.10 -15.15 13.13
C LEU A 169 -2.99 -13.78 12.45
N ALA A 170 -4.13 -13.17 12.11
CA ALA A 170 -4.18 -11.80 11.59
C ALA A 170 -3.56 -10.81 12.60
N ARG A 171 -3.97 -10.88 13.88
CA ARG A 171 -3.36 -10.06 14.95
C ARG A 171 -1.86 -10.30 15.08
N SER A 172 -1.42 -11.57 15.05
CA SER A 172 0.00 -11.90 15.09
C SER A 172 0.76 -11.31 13.91
N LEU A 173 0.22 -11.41 12.69
CA LEU A 173 0.83 -10.82 11.49
C LEU A 173 0.92 -9.29 11.57
N THR A 174 -0.12 -8.64 12.09
CA THR A 174 -0.15 -7.19 12.34
C THR A 174 0.94 -6.76 13.31
N CYS A 175 1.10 -7.47 14.43
CA CYS A 175 2.14 -7.20 15.42
C CYS A 175 3.55 -7.57 14.92
N ASN A 176 3.68 -8.57 14.04
CA ASN A 176 4.93 -8.99 13.42
C ASN A 176 5.46 -8.03 12.33
N ARG A 177 4.98 -6.78 12.27
CA ARG A 177 5.51 -5.75 11.34
C ARG A 177 6.70 -5.00 11.88
N PHE A 178 6.92 -5.09 13.17
CA PHE A 178 8.06 -4.53 13.87
C PHE A 178 8.61 -5.56 14.86
N VAL A 179 9.86 -5.35 15.27
CA VAL A 179 10.55 -6.13 16.30
C VAL A 179 11.12 -5.20 17.34
N ASN A 180 11.19 -5.65 18.59
CA ASN A 180 11.80 -4.89 19.67
C ASN A 180 12.75 -5.76 20.48
N HIS A 181 14.01 -5.77 20.08
CA HIS A 181 15.06 -6.53 20.77
C HIS A 181 15.38 -5.97 22.16
N GLN A 182 15.13 -4.67 22.38
CA GLN A 182 15.48 -3.98 23.62
C GLN A 182 14.34 -3.99 24.66
N GLY A 183 13.11 -4.27 24.25
CA GLY A 183 11.92 -4.23 25.11
C GLY A 183 11.57 -2.85 25.67
N LYS A 184 12.19 -1.78 25.17
CA LYS A 184 11.94 -0.38 25.61
C LYS A 184 10.88 0.29 24.72
N LEU A 185 10.31 1.38 25.21
CA LEU A 185 9.42 2.21 24.39
C LEU A 185 10.22 2.83 23.24
N ASP A 186 9.60 2.99 22.08
CA ASP A 186 10.18 3.64 20.89
C ASP A 186 11.46 3.01 20.31
N THR A 187 11.81 1.80 20.73
CA THR A 187 12.96 1.04 20.22
C THR A 187 12.57 -0.04 19.21
N ASN A 188 11.35 0.04 18.66
CA ASN A 188 10.88 -0.87 17.63
C ASN A 188 11.58 -0.62 16.29
N PHE A 189 11.85 -1.71 15.57
CA PHE A 189 12.56 -1.72 14.31
C PHE A 189 11.76 -2.44 13.22
N PRO A 190 11.90 -2.09 11.93
CA PRO A 190 11.16 -2.76 10.86
C PRO A 190 11.53 -4.25 10.78
N MET A 191 10.53 -5.14 10.82
CA MET A 191 10.76 -6.59 10.73
C MET A 191 11.51 -7.00 9.45
N ASN A 192 11.28 -6.31 8.34
CA ASN A 192 11.98 -6.62 7.08
C ASN A 192 13.49 -6.35 7.18
N LEU A 193 13.89 -5.32 7.93
CA LEU A 193 15.29 -4.95 8.08
C LEU A 193 16.00 -5.88 9.08
N ASP A 194 15.26 -6.38 10.07
CA ASP A 194 15.72 -7.47 10.95
C ASP A 194 16.04 -8.75 10.16
N VAL A 195 15.11 -9.19 9.31
CA VAL A 195 15.32 -10.34 8.42
C VAL A 195 16.49 -10.11 7.45
N GLU A 196 16.72 -8.86 7.01
CA GLU A 196 17.87 -8.53 6.18
C GLU A 196 19.19 -8.67 6.93
N HIS A 197 19.25 -8.27 8.20
CA HIS A 197 20.41 -8.48 9.05
C HIS A 197 20.70 -9.97 9.27
N ASP A 198 19.67 -10.77 9.56
CA ASP A 198 19.79 -12.22 9.70
C ASP A 198 20.33 -12.86 8.41
N ASN A 199 19.75 -12.50 7.26
CA ASN A 199 20.20 -13.01 5.97
C ASN A 199 21.64 -12.60 5.65
N LYS A 200 22.07 -11.40 6.07
CA LYS A 200 23.43 -10.92 5.87
C LYS A 200 24.42 -11.67 6.76
N ALA A 201 24.07 -11.91 8.02
CA ALA A 201 24.87 -12.70 8.95
C ALA A 201 25.05 -14.14 8.44
N PHE A 202 23.95 -14.79 8.07
CA PHE A 202 23.96 -16.13 7.48
C PHE A 202 24.86 -16.23 6.25
N LYS A 203 24.75 -15.28 5.32
CA LYS A 203 25.63 -15.27 4.13
C LYS A 203 27.09 -15.07 4.50
N ALA A 204 27.39 -14.21 5.47
CA ALA A 204 28.77 -13.98 5.91
C ALA A 204 29.38 -15.25 6.52
N ASP A 205 28.62 -15.98 7.32
CA ASP A 205 29.04 -17.25 7.91
C ASP A 205 29.30 -18.31 6.83
N ILE A 206 28.38 -18.46 5.86
CA ILE A 206 28.59 -19.36 4.71
C ILE A 206 29.87 -19.00 3.94
N HIS A 207 30.10 -17.71 3.69
CA HIS A 207 31.30 -17.26 2.97
C HIS A 207 32.59 -17.53 3.77
N SER A 208 32.52 -17.64 5.09
CA SER A 208 33.67 -17.96 5.94
C SER A 208 34.25 -19.36 5.69
N PHE A 209 33.45 -20.30 5.13
CA PHE A 209 33.95 -21.65 4.79
C PHE A 209 34.82 -21.72 3.54
N LYS A 210 35.07 -20.60 2.84
CA LYS A 210 36.07 -20.47 1.75
C LYS A 210 36.02 -21.57 0.67
N GLY A 211 34.87 -22.19 0.41
CA GLY A 211 34.69 -23.21 -0.63
C GLY A 211 34.37 -24.62 -0.15
N GLU A 212 34.46 -24.91 1.16
CA GLU A 212 34.00 -26.18 1.74
C GLU A 212 32.51 -26.12 2.13
N ILE A 213 31.70 -25.53 1.25
CA ILE A 213 30.26 -25.40 1.46
C ILE A 213 29.61 -26.74 1.09
N THR A 214 29.39 -27.58 2.10
CA THR A 214 28.63 -28.82 1.97
C THR A 214 27.19 -28.60 2.38
N VAL A 215 26.27 -29.43 1.89
CA VAL A 215 24.85 -29.40 2.32
C VAL A 215 24.74 -29.50 3.85
N ARG A 216 25.64 -30.26 4.49
CA ARG A 216 25.71 -30.40 5.94
C ARG A 216 26.13 -29.12 6.66
N SER A 217 27.07 -28.34 6.11
CA SER A 217 27.44 -27.04 6.66
C SER A 217 26.29 -26.03 6.55
N ILE A 218 25.61 -26.01 5.39
CA ILE A 218 24.43 -25.16 5.17
C ILE A 218 23.31 -25.51 6.16
N SER A 219 22.97 -26.80 6.30
CA SER A 219 21.90 -27.22 7.22
C SER A 219 22.20 -26.90 8.68
N ARG A 220 23.47 -27.00 9.10
CA ARG A 220 23.89 -26.64 10.46
C ARG A 220 23.69 -25.16 10.73
N GLU A 221 24.03 -24.30 9.77
CA GLU A 221 23.84 -22.86 9.93
C GLU A 221 22.38 -22.46 9.82
N GLU A 222 21.62 -23.07 8.92
CA GLU A 222 20.18 -22.86 8.81
C GLU A 222 19.46 -23.15 10.15
N GLU A 223 19.89 -24.18 10.89
CA GLU A 223 19.36 -24.47 12.23
C GLU A 223 19.62 -23.34 13.24
N LEU A 224 20.76 -22.65 13.17
CA LEU A 224 21.07 -21.52 14.06
C LEU A 224 20.09 -20.36 13.84
N TYR A 225 19.70 -20.12 12.60
CA TYR A 225 18.80 -19.02 12.21
C TYR A 225 17.31 -19.42 12.20
N LYS A 226 16.97 -20.70 12.42
CA LYS A 226 15.57 -21.18 12.55
C LYS A 226 14.88 -20.75 13.84
N THR A 227 15.63 -20.43 14.90
CA THR A 227 15.08 -20.03 16.20
C THR A 227 15.15 -18.52 16.41
N VAL A 228 14.09 -17.82 16.00
CA VAL A 228 13.81 -16.45 16.46
C VAL A 228 12.78 -16.53 17.60
N PRO A 229 13.07 -16.02 18.82
CA PRO A 229 12.09 -15.94 19.89
C PRO A 229 10.88 -15.11 19.40
N GLY A 230 9.69 -15.71 19.43
CA GLY A 230 8.47 -15.11 18.86
C GLY A 230 8.08 -15.61 17.46
N ARG A 231 8.91 -16.41 16.77
CA ARG A 231 8.57 -17.12 15.52
C ARG A 231 8.59 -18.64 15.63
N LYS A 232 8.25 -19.19 16.79
CA LYS A 232 7.82 -20.60 16.88
C LYS A 232 6.36 -20.61 17.33
N TYR A 233 5.48 -21.12 16.47
CA TYR A 233 4.24 -21.71 16.97
C TYR A 233 4.62 -22.99 17.71
N VAL A 234 5.11 -22.86 18.94
CA VAL A 234 5.29 -24.00 19.86
C VAL A 234 3.97 -24.77 20.02
N ALA A 235 2.84 -24.10 19.78
CA ALA A 235 1.51 -24.67 19.79
C ALA A 235 1.11 -25.49 18.54
N PHE A 236 1.86 -25.46 17.43
CA PHE A 236 1.49 -26.19 16.20
C PHE A 236 2.73 -26.70 15.44
N PRO A 237 3.35 -27.80 15.90
CA PRO A 237 4.50 -28.41 15.22
C PRO A 237 4.17 -28.89 13.79
N ASP A 238 2.89 -29.11 13.50
CA ASP A 238 2.43 -29.67 12.21
C ASP A 238 1.94 -28.60 11.20
N MET A 239 2.02 -27.31 11.53
CA MET A 239 1.64 -26.25 10.59
C MET A 239 2.78 -25.97 9.60
N LYS A 240 2.63 -26.44 8.36
CA LYS A 240 3.61 -26.23 7.28
C LYS A 240 3.76 -24.75 6.91
N HIS A 241 4.96 -24.37 6.48
CA HIS A 241 5.39 -22.98 6.17
C HIS A 241 4.55 -22.24 5.12
N ASN A 242 3.74 -22.95 4.32
CA ASN A 242 2.91 -22.38 3.27
C ASN A 242 1.59 -23.14 3.17
N VAL A 243 0.47 -22.42 3.22
CA VAL A 243 -0.90 -22.96 3.11
C VAL A 243 -1.15 -23.62 1.74
N LEU A 244 -0.36 -23.26 0.73
CA LEU A 244 -0.43 -23.78 -0.63
C LEU A 244 0.51 -24.96 -0.89
N ALA A 245 1.30 -25.39 0.11
CA ALA A 245 2.28 -26.47 -0.07
C ALA A 245 1.64 -27.82 -0.41
N ASP A 246 0.40 -28.03 0.00
CA ASP A 246 -0.35 -29.28 -0.19
C ASP A 246 -1.46 -29.16 -1.25
N ILE A 247 -1.56 -28.03 -1.97
CA ILE A 247 -2.50 -27.93 -3.08
C ILE A 247 -1.93 -28.72 -4.26
N ASP A 248 -2.59 -29.82 -4.58
CA ASP A 248 -2.36 -30.54 -5.83
C ASP A 248 -2.85 -29.68 -7.00
N VAL A 249 -1.90 -29.01 -7.62
CA VAL A 249 -2.11 -28.08 -8.74
C VAL A 249 -2.71 -28.82 -9.95
N GLU A 250 -2.45 -30.12 -10.10
CA GLU A 250 -2.95 -30.95 -11.20
C GLU A 250 -4.45 -31.24 -11.01
N SER A 251 -4.86 -31.59 -9.79
CA SER A 251 -6.27 -31.75 -9.41
C SER A 251 -7.03 -30.43 -9.49
N LEU A 252 -6.44 -29.32 -9.03
CA LEU A 252 -7.05 -27.99 -9.13
C LEU A 252 -7.26 -27.56 -10.58
N ARG A 253 -6.27 -27.81 -11.45
CA ARG A 253 -6.35 -27.51 -12.89
C ARG A 253 -7.43 -28.35 -13.56
N SER A 254 -7.53 -29.63 -13.23
CA SER A 254 -8.54 -30.54 -13.76
C SER A 254 -9.95 -30.15 -13.31
N TRP A 255 -10.10 -29.68 -12.07
CA TRP A 255 -11.37 -29.14 -11.57
C TRP A 255 -11.78 -27.85 -12.29
N ILE A 256 -10.84 -26.94 -12.56
CA ILE A 256 -11.12 -25.69 -13.30
C ILE A 256 -11.55 -25.99 -14.73
N ILE A 257 -10.90 -26.95 -15.40
CA ILE A 257 -11.23 -27.33 -16.78
C ILE A 257 -12.57 -28.04 -16.87
N SER A 258 -12.96 -28.83 -15.87
CA SER A 258 -14.24 -29.56 -15.84
C SER A 258 -15.45 -28.70 -15.44
N ASN A 259 -15.23 -27.48 -14.93
CA ASN A 259 -16.29 -26.56 -14.48
C ASN A 259 -16.31 -25.23 -15.27
N GLN A 260 -15.74 -25.22 -16.47
CA GLN A 260 -15.94 -24.18 -17.50
C GLN A 260 -16.92 -24.66 -18.56
#